data_AF-A0AAE5U9N1-F1
#
_entry.id   AF-A0AAE5U9N1-F1
#
_cell.length_a   1.000
_cell.length_b   1.000
_cell.length_c   1.000
_cell.angle_alpha   90.00
_cell.angle_beta   90.00
_cell.angle_gamma   90.00
#
_symmetry.space_group_name_H-M   'P 1'
#
loop_
_entity.id
_entity.type
_entity.pdbx_description
1 polymer ?
#
loop_
_entity_poly.entity_id
_entity_poly.type
_entity_poly.pdbx_seq_one_letter_code
_entity_poly.pdbx_strand_id
1 'polypeptide(L)' 'MDIYANIDFVNQIKKQLLAGCHMDNQYVVGWGTLALINAGLAQGKNRTGLNWFLLSLALGPLATFILLLVEKR' A
#
# COMPACT_ATOMS: atom_id res chain seq x y z
N MET A 1 -37.10 18.96 28.56
CA MET A 1 -36.15 18.12 27.80
C MET A 1 -35.33 18.97 26.83
N ASP A 2 -35.19 20.29 27.09
CA ASP A 2 -35.03 21.28 26.01
C ASP A 2 -33.64 21.93 25.96
N ILE A 3 -32.90 21.93 27.09
CA ILE A 3 -31.54 22.53 27.17
C ILE A 3 -30.46 21.50 26.84
N TYR A 4 -30.61 20.27 27.32
CA TYR A 4 -29.66 19.18 27.04
C TYR A 4 -29.60 18.88 25.53
N ALA A 5 -30.75 18.88 24.85
CA ALA A 5 -30.82 18.70 23.40
C ALA A 5 -30.04 19.77 22.61
N ASN A 6 -30.06 21.02 23.07
CA ASN A 6 -29.32 22.12 22.42
C ASN A 6 -27.80 21.99 22.63
N ILE A 7 -27.38 21.58 23.83
CA ILE A 7 -25.97 21.35 24.15
C ILE A 7 -25.42 20.17 23.33
N ASP A 8 -26.19 19.08 23.20
CA ASP A 8 -25.80 17.92 22.40
C ASP A 8 -25.70 18.27 20.91
N PHE A 9 -26.60 19.10 20.39
CA PHE A 9 -26.53 19.61 19.01
C PHE A 9 -25.26 20.43 18.76
N VAL A 10 -24.92 21.35 19.66
CA VAL A 10 -23.70 22.16 19.57
C VAL A 10 -22.44 21.30 19.66
N ASN A 11 -22.43 20.30 20.53
CA ASN A 11 -21.30 19.36 20.65
C ASN A 11 -21.14 18.49 19.41
N GLN A 12 -22.24 18.10 18.77
CA GLN A 12 -22.21 17.34 17.52
C GLN A 12 -21.66 18.18 16.36
N ILE A 13 -22.04 19.46 16.28
CA ILE A 13 -21.48 20.40 15.30
C ILE A 13 -19.99 20.59 15.53
N LYS A 14 -19.55 20.83 16.77
CA LYS A 14 -18.12 20.94 17.10
C LYS A 14 -17.35 19.69 16.70
N LYS A 15 -17.91 18.49 16.94
CA LYS A 15 -17.28 17.23 16.58
C LYS A 15 -17.11 17.06 15.07
N GLN A 16 -18.09 17.51 14.28
CA GLN A 16 -18.00 17.51 12.81
C GLN A 16 -17.03 18.57 12.28
N LEU A 17 -16.95 19.74 12.93
CA LEU A 17 -16.04 20.83 12.56
C LEU A 17 -14.58 20.55 12.92
N LEU A 18 -14.35 19.84 14.04
CA LEU A 18 -13.03 19.45 14.54
C LEU A 18 -12.53 18.13 13.95
N ALA A 19 -13.41 17.35 13.31
CA ALA A 19 -13.03 16.18 12.53
C ALA A 19 -12.37 16.66 11.22
N GLY A 20 -11.08 17.01 11.32
CA GLY A 20 -10.24 17.31 10.17
C GLY A 20 -10.27 16.17 9.15
N CYS A 21 -10.14 16.53 7.87
CA CYS A 21 -10.23 15.63 6.74
C CYS A 21 -9.42 14.34 6.97
N HIS A 22 -10.11 13.22 7.15
CA HIS A 22 -9.49 11.91 7.24
C HIS A 22 -9.08 11.49 5.83
N MET A 23 -7.86 11.87 5.44
CA MET A 23 -7.26 11.40 4.20
C MET A 23 -6.76 9.97 4.41
N ASP A 24 -7.69 9.02 4.45
CA ASP A 24 -7.43 7.58 4.41
C ASP A 24 -6.98 7.12 3.03
N ASN A 25 -5.97 7.79 2.46
CA ASN A 25 -5.32 7.30 1.25
C ASN A 25 -4.16 6.39 1.66
N GLN A 26 -4.49 5.29 2.33
CA GLN A 26 -3.54 4.21 2.55
C GLN A 26 -3.38 3.46 1.21
N TYR A 27 -2.36 3.83 0.44
CA TYR A 27 -1.92 3.00 -0.69
C TYR A 27 -1.33 1.71 -0.14
N VAL A 28 -2.18 0.71 0.09
CA VAL A 28 -1.76 -0.63 0.50
C VAL A 28 -1.24 -1.35 -0.74
N VAL A 29 0.00 -1.04 -1.12
CA VAL A 29 0.73 -1.85 -2.11
C VAL A 29 1.25 -3.08 -1.38
N GLY A 30 0.52 -4.18 -1.48
CA GLY A 30 0.84 -5.43 -0.80
C GLY A 30 1.98 -6.21 -1.44
N TRP A 31 2.43 -7.26 -0.74
CA TRP A 31 3.50 -8.15 -1.20
C TRP A 31 3.23 -8.79 -2.56
N GLY A 32 1.97 -9.08 -2.88
CA GLY A 32 1.57 -9.63 -4.19
C GLY A 32 1.78 -8.64 -5.34
N THR A 33 1.43 -7.36 -5.14
CA THR A 33 1.67 -6.31 -6.14
C THR A 33 3.17 -6.09 -6.34
N LEU A 34 3.95 -6.10 -5.27
CA LEU A 34 5.41 -6.00 -5.35
C LEU A 34 6.01 -7.18 -6.13
N ALA A 35 5.52 -8.39 -5.89
CA ALA A 35 5.97 -9.59 -6.60
C ALA A 35 5.62 -9.55 -8.10
N LEU A 36 4.43 -9.05 -8.46
CA LEU A 36 4.03 -8.83 -9.86
C LEU A 36 4.93 -7.81 -10.57
N ILE A 37 5.28 -6.70 -9.92
CA ILE A 37 6.19 -5.69 -10.48
C ILE A 37 7.58 -6.29 -10.71
N ASN A 38 8.12 -7.01 -9.73
CA ASN A 38 9.43 -7.67 -9.87
C ASN A 38 9.43 -8.75 -10.98
N ALA A 39 8.33 -9.46 -11.16
CA ALA A 39 8.15 -10.43 -12.24
C ALA A 39 8.18 -9.75 -13.62
N GLY A 40 7.49 -8.61 -13.76
CA GLY A 40 7.49 -7.79 -14.97
C GLY A 40 8.87 -7.22 -15.29
N LEU A 41 9.56 -6.67 -14.28
CA LEU A 41 10.94 -6.20 -14.39
C LEU A 41 11.89 -7.31 -14.85
N ALA A 42 11.72 -8.53 -14.33
CA ALA A 42 12.51 -9.68 -14.74
C ALA A 42 12.22 -10.08 -16.20
N GLN A 43 10.96 -10.07 -16.65
CA GLN A 43 10.61 -10.31 -18.06
C GLN A 43 11.22 -9.27 -18.99
N GLY A 44 11.20 -7.99 -18.60
CA GLY A 44 11.86 -6.90 -19.33
C GLY A 44 13.37 -7.13 -19.50
N LYS A 45 14.02 -7.81 -18.54
CA LYS A 45 15.43 -8.25 -18.62
C LYS A 45 15.62 -9.61 -19.31
N ASN A 46 14.64 -10.11 -20.07
CA ASN A 46 14.66 -11.44 -20.70
C ASN A 46 14.91 -12.59 -19.70
N ARG A 47 14.37 -12.49 -18.48
CA ARG A 47 14.40 -13.56 -17.45
C ARG A 47 13.01 -14.15 -17.25
N THR A 48 12.95 -15.33 -16.65
CA THR A 48 11.68 -16.02 -16.37
C THR A 48 10.88 -15.27 -15.29
N GLY A 49 9.87 -14.50 -15.72
CA GLY A 49 9.05 -13.69 -14.81
C GLY A 49 8.40 -14.50 -13.69
N LEU A 50 7.94 -15.71 -13.97
CA LEU A 50 7.29 -16.57 -12.95
C LEU A 50 8.25 -17.00 -11.84
N ASN A 51 9.52 -17.30 -12.16
CA ASN A 51 10.50 -17.63 -11.12
C ASN A 51 10.76 -16.42 -10.22
N TRP A 52 10.86 -15.22 -10.81
CA TRP A 52 11.07 -13.98 -10.06
C TRP A 52 9.83 -13.53 -9.30
N PHE A 53 8.63 -13.85 -9.79
CA PHE A 53 7.38 -13.68 -9.05
C PHE A 53 7.39 -14.51 -7.77
N LEU A 54 7.64 -15.82 -7.88
CA LEU A 54 7.67 -16.73 -6.73
C LEU A 54 8.79 -16.37 -5.76
N LEU A 55 9.97 -16.00 -6.28
CA LEU A 55 11.09 -15.52 -5.48
C LEU A 55 10.71 -14.24 -4.71
N SER A 56 9.99 -13.32 -5.35
CA SER A 56 9.54 -12.07 -4.73
C SER A 56 8.38 -12.27 -3.76
N LEU A 57 7.54 -13.29 -3.95
CA LEU A 57 6.50 -13.64 -3.00
C LEU A 57 7.09 -14.15 -1.68
N ALA A 58 8.22 -14.86 -1.74
CA ALA A 58 8.95 -15.34 -0.56
C ALA A 58 9.87 -14.28 0.08
N LEU A 59 10.64 -13.55 -0.74
CA LEU A 59 11.67 -12.61 -0.27
C LEU A 59 11.19 -11.16 -0.18
N GLY A 60 10.04 -10.83 -0.77
CA GLY A 60 9.51 -9.47 -0.81
C GLY A 60 10.46 -8.50 -1.53
N PRO A 61 10.70 -7.29 -0.98
CA PRO A 61 11.58 -6.28 -1.56
C PRO A 61 13.03 -6.73 -1.77
N LEU A 62 13.50 -7.74 -1.03
CA LEU A 62 14.85 -8.28 -1.20
C LEU A 62 15.06 -8.89 -2.59
N ALA A 63 14.02 -9.44 -3.20
CA ALA A 63 14.09 -9.93 -4.57
C ALA A 63 14.39 -8.83 -5.59
N THR A 64 13.98 -7.58 -5.32
CA THR A 64 14.31 -6.43 -6.18
C THR A 64 15.81 -6.12 -6.14
N PHE A 65 16.43 -6.17 -4.96
CA PHE A 65 17.88 -5.99 -4.82
C PHE A 65 18.66 -7.08 -5.55
N ILE A 66 18.24 -8.34 -5.43
CA ILE A 66 18.86 -9.46 -6.15
C ILE A 66 18.67 -9.28 -7.67
N LEU A 67 17.48 -8.85 -8.12
CA LEU A 67 17.19 -8.63 -9.54
C LEU A 67 18.04 -7.50 -10.15
N LEU A 68 18.33 -6.47 -9.37
CA LEU A 68 19.16 -5.33 -9.75
C LEU A 68 20.65 -5.70 -9.77
N LEU A 69 21.15 -6.33 -8.70
CA LEU A 69 22.58 -6.62 -8.55
C LEU A 69 23.06 -7.82 -9.37
N VAL A 70 22.18 -8.79 -9.61
CA VAL A 70 22.51 -9.91 -10.50
C VAL A 70 22.39 -9.42 -11.93
N GLU A 71 23.52 -9.13 -12.56
CA GLU A 71 23.61 -8.88 -14.00
C GLU A 71 23.28 -10.14 -14.79
N LYS A 72 22.61 -10.00 -15.95
CA LYS A 72 22.45 -11.15 -16.86
C LYS A 72 23.74 -11.17 -17.68
N ARG A 73 24.61 -12.13 -17.39
CA ARG A 73 25.83 -12.36 -18.19
C ARG A 73 25.46 -12.84 -19.58
#